data_AF-A0A2U8DYN7-F1
#
_entry.id   AF-A0A2U8DYN7-F1
#
_cell.length_a   1.000
_cell.length_b   1.000
_cell.length_c   1.000
_cell.angle_alpha   90.00
_cell.angle_beta   90.00
_cell.angle_gamma   90.00
#
_symmetry.space_group_name_H-M   'P 1'
#
loop_
_entity.id
_entity.type
_entity.pdbx_description
1 polymer ?
#
loop_
_entity_poly.entity_id
_entity_poly.type
_entity_poly.pdbx_seq_one_letter_code
_entity_poly.pdbx_strand_id
1 'polypeptide(L)'
;MARIAIMSCNNVKNELSCAAAGCFKSFNENKGMFERYKDDQESQIVGFSTCAGCPTLYAFEKILIKVKPLVEISKADTIHFSSCMVKLCPFVQKYKSVINETYPHVEVVMGTDESTSLDTMKIMLKSILTNNSHGITEEFRRNMPSD
;
A
#
# COMPACT_ATOMS: atom_id res chain seq x y z
N MET A 1 19.41 -7.76 -4.16
CA MET A 1 18.28 -7.60 -5.09
C MET A 1 16.98 -8.01 -4.43
N ALA A 2 16.15 -7.05 -4.03
CA ALA A 2 14.80 -7.31 -3.53
C ALA A 2 13.76 -7.37 -4.67
N ARG A 3 12.86 -8.36 -4.62
CA ARG A 3 11.72 -8.49 -5.54
C ARG A 3 10.46 -8.06 -4.83
N ILE A 4 10.14 -6.78 -5.00
CA ILE A 4 9.14 -6.09 -4.17
C ILE A 4 7.78 -6.13 -4.85
N ALA A 5 6.74 -6.49 -4.11
CA ALA A 5 5.36 -6.25 -4.51
C ALA A 5 4.71 -5.20 -3.62
N ILE A 6 3.80 -4.42 -4.17
CA ILE A 6 3.00 -3.44 -3.42
C ILE A 6 1.57 -3.96 -3.30
N MET A 7 1.05 -3.98 -2.07
CA MET A 7 -0.34 -4.29 -1.76
C MET A 7 -1.02 -3.00 -1.28
N SER A 8 -2.08 -2.57 -1.96
CA SER A 8 -2.82 -1.35 -1.63
C SER A 8 -4.22 -1.64 -1.06
N CYS A 9 -4.81 -0.65 -0.38
CA CYS A 9 -6.17 -0.79 0.14
C CYS A 9 -7.21 -0.79 -1.01
N ASN A 10 -8.02 -1.85 -1.07
CA ASN A 10 -9.07 -1.98 -2.09
C ASN A 10 -10.10 -0.85 -2.05
N ASN A 11 -10.50 -0.42 -0.85
CA ASN A 11 -11.48 0.67 -0.71
C ASN A 11 -10.88 2.00 -1.19
N VAL A 12 -9.61 2.28 -0.84
CA VAL A 12 -8.94 3.49 -1.31
C VAL A 12 -8.79 3.50 -2.83
N LYS A 13 -8.47 2.36 -3.43
CA LYS A 13 -8.41 2.25 -4.90
C LYS A 13 -9.78 2.46 -5.54
N ASN A 14 -10.83 1.80 -5.05
CA ASN A 14 -12.12 1.77 -5.73
C ASN A 14 -12.98 3.00 -5.43
N GLU A 15 -12.98 3.49 -4.19
CA GLU A 15 -13.79 4.65 -3.79
C GLU A 15 -13.11 5.97 -4.15
N LEU A 16 -11.77 6.03 -4.15
CA LEU A 16 -11.03 7.27 -4.42
C LEU A 16 -10.31 7.26 -5.77
N SER A 17 -10.49 6.22 -6.58
CA SER A 17 -9.75 6.03 -7.84
C SER A 17 -8.23 6.16 -7.66
N CYS A 18 -7.69 5.72 -6.52
CA CYS A 18 -6.27 5.87 -6.22
C CYS A 18 -5.42 5.06 -7.22
N ALA A 19 -4.59 5.77 -8.00
CA ALA A 19 -3.68 5.19 -8.98
C ALA A 19 -2.35 4.67 -8.38
N ALA A 20 -2.21 4.69 -7.06
CA ALA A 20 -0.96 4.35 -6.34
C ALA A 20 0.27 5.19 -6.73
N ALA A 21 0.08 6.35 -7.39
CA ALA A 21 1.17 7.21 -7.87
C ALA A 21 2.18 7.58 -6.77
N GLY A 22 1.70 7.88 -5.55
CA GLY A 22 2.57 8.17 -4.41
C GLY A 22 3.40 6.97 -3.94
N CYS A 23 2.86 5.75 -4.01
CA CYS A 23 3.60 4.54 -3.68
C CYS A 23 4.74 4.29 -4.66
N PHE A 24 4.47 4.44 -5.97
CA PHE A 24 5.49 4.28 -7.02
C PHE A 24 6.52 5.43 -6.99
N LYS A 25 6.10 6.69 -6.77
CA LYS A 25 7.03 7.82 -6.57
C LYS A 25 7.99 7.53 -5.42
N SER A 26 7.47 7.07 -4.27
CA SER A 26 8.30 6.77 -3.10
C SER A 26 9.32 5.66 -3.36
N PHE A 27 8.95 4.62 -4.12
CA PHE A 27 9.90 3.60 -4.53
C PHE A 27 10.99 4.16 -5.45
N ASN A 28 10.61 4.90 -6.50
CA ASN A 28 11.55 5.46 -7.47
C ASN A 28 12.54 6.45 -6.83
N GLU A 29 12.09 7.18 -5.81
CA GLU A 29 12.92 8.15 -5.07
C GLU A 29 13.63 7.53 -3.85
N ASN A 30 13.45 6.23 -3.59
CA ASN A 30 13.93 5.54 -2.39
C ASN A 30 13.59 6.28 -1.08
N LYS A 31 12.36 6.80 -0.96
CA LYS A 31 11.88 7.55 0.21
C LYS A 31 11.01 6.69 1.14
N GLY A 32 10.97 7.06 2.41
CA GLY A 32 10.11 6.42 3.40
C GLY A 32 10.50 4.96 3.62
N MET A 33 9.55 4.03 3.53
CA MET A 33 9.83 2.61 3.78
C MET A 33 10.71 1.97 2.70
N PHE A 34 10.97 2.66 1.58
CA PHE A 34 11.86 2.19 0.52
C PHE A 34 13.33 2.64 0.71
N GLU A 35 13.64 3.50 1.68
CA GLU A 35 15.03 3.92 1.98
C GLU A 35 15.96 2.74 2.26
N ARG A 36 15.41 1.65 2.78
CA ARG A 36 16.11 0.38 3.04
C ARG A 36 16.69 -0.28 1.79
N TYR A 37 16.24 0.11 0.59
CA TYR A 37 16.71 -0.43 -0.69
C TYR A 37 17.66 0.52 -1.44
N LYS A 38 17.99 1.69 -0.87
CA LYS A 38 18.79 2.73 -1.56
C LYS A 38 20.14 2.22 -2.09
N ASP A 39 20.76 1.28 -1.37
CA ASP A 39 22.07 0.72 -1.71
C ASP A 39 21.95 -0.55 -2.60
N ASP A 40 20.73 -1.04 -2.83
CA ASP A 40 20.44 -2.23 -3.66
C ASP A 40 19.80 -1.80 -4.98
N GLN A 41 20.66 -1.39 -5.92
CA GLN A 41 20.30 -0.84 -7.24
C GLN A 41 19.56 -1.85 -8.14
N GLU A 42 19.55 -3.14 -7.81
CA GLU A 42 18.83 -4.17 -8.55
C GLU A 42 17.40 -4.39 -8.04
N SER A 43 17.04 -3.77 -6.91
CA SER A 43 15.69 -3.86 -6.35
C SER A 43 14.65 -3.35 -7.34
N GLN A 44 13.56 -4.09 -7.49
CA GLN A 44 12.53 -3.76 -8.48
C GLN A 44 11.14 -4.10 -7.95
N ILE A 45 10.14 -3.33 -8.41
CA ILE A 45 8.74 -3.70 -8.22
C ILE A 45 8.37 -4.78 -9.25
N VAL A 46 8.04 -5.98 -8.77
CA VAL A 46 7.65 -7.13 -9.60
C VAL A 46 6.15 -7.35 -9.67
N GLY A 47 5.37 -6.61 -8.87
CA GLY A 47 3.93 -6.76 -8.84
C GLY A 47 3.21 -5.69 -8.02
N PHE A 48 1.95 -5.49 -8.36
CA PHE A 48 1.03 -4.61 -7.64
C PHE A 48 -0.32 -5.31 -7.52
N SER A 49 -0.94 -5.20 -6.34
CA SER A 49 -2.29 -5.70 -6.10
C SER A 49 -3.03 -4.84 -5.08
N THR A 50 -4.33 -5.05 -4.95
CA THR A 50 -5.09 -4.60 -3.79
C THR A 50 -5.29 -5.74 -2.81
N CYS A 51 -5.58 -5.40 -1.54
CA CYS A 51 -6.13 -6.37 -0.61
C CYS A 51 -7.49 -6.91 -1.11
N ALA A 52 -8.00 -7.97 -0.49
CA ALA A 52 -9.29 -8.57 -0.87
C ALA A 52 -10.53 -7.78 -0.39
N GLY A 53 -10.38 -6.50 0.00
CA GLY A 53 -11.41 -5.73 0.68
C GLY A 53 -11.55 -6.10 2.15
N CYS A 54 -12.41 -5.39 2.89
CA CYS A 54 -12.65 -5.64 4.31
C CYS A 54 -13.11 -7.10 4.55
N PRO A 55 -12.46 -7.87 5.45
CA PRO A 55 -12.67 -9.32 5.58
C PRO A 55 -13.89 -9.67 6.44
N THR A 56 -14.76 -8.68 6.68
CA THR A 56 -15.78 -8.70 7.73
C THR A 56 -15.18 -9.09 9.09
N LEU A 57 -15.55 -10.25 9.65
CA LEU A 57 -15.03 -10.76 10.93
C LEU A 57 -14.18 -12.04 10.80
N TYR A 58 -14.29 -12.77 9.69
CA TYR A 58 -13.74 -14.14 9.60
C TYR A 58 -12.91 -14.40 8.35
N ALA A 59 -13.06 -13.60 7.29
CA ALA A 59 -12.54 -13.96 5.98
C ALA A 59 -11.14 -13.38 5.69
N PHE A 60 -10.23 -13.39 6.67
CA PHE A 60 -8.88 -12.81 6.51
C PHE A 60 -8.06 -13.51 5.43
N GLU A 61 -8.22 -14.84 5.30
CA GLU A 61 -7.57 -15.69 4.30
C GLU A 61 -7.86 -15.29 2.85
N LYS A 62 -8.96 -14.54 2.59
CA LYS A 62 -9.26 -14.05 1.23
C LYS A 62 -8.14 -13.18 0.65
N ILE A 63 -7.32 -12.55 1.50
CA ILE A 63 -6.16 -11.79 1.02
C ILE A 63 -5.17 -12.69 0.25
N LEU A 64 -5.12 -13.99 0.57
CA LEU A 64 -4.21 -14.94 -0.08
C LEU A 64 -4.51 -15.10 -1.57
N ILE A 65 -5.75 -14.91 -2.01
CA ILE A 65 -6.12 -14.90 -3.44
C ILE A 65 -5.36 -13.80 -4.19
N LYS A 66 -5.09 -12.67 -3.53
CA LYS A 66 -4.35 -11.53 -4.09
C LYS A 66 -2.84 -11.66 -3.92
N VAL A 67 -2.39 -12.33 -2.86
CA VAL A 67 -0.97 -12.56 -2.53
C VAL A 67 -0.37 -13.66 -3.40
N LYS A 68 -1.09 -14.76 -3.60
CA LYS A 68 -0.63 -15.94 -4.34
C LYS A 68 0.02 -15.62 -5.70
N PRO A 69 -0.59 -14.84 -6.61
CA PRO A 69 0.07 -14.49 -7.87
C PRO A 69 1.33 -13.62 -7.70
N LEU A 70 1.36 -12.74 -6.69
CA LEU A 70 2.55 -11.92 -6.41
C LEU A 70 3.75 -12.80 -6.00
N VAL A 71 3.51 -13.80 -5.16
CA VAL A 71 4.56 -14.69 -4.66
C VAL A 71 4.90 -15.77 -5.69
N GLU A 72 3.91 -16.48 -6.23
CA GLU A 72 4.16 -17.68 -7.04
C GLU A 72 4.51 -17.37 -8.50
N ILE A 73 3.97 -16.29 -9.07
CA ILE A 73 4.20 -15.90 -10.47
C ILE A 73 5.27 -14.81 -10.54
N SER A 74 5.04 -13.67 -9.88
CA SER A 74 5.99 -12.55 -9.89
C SER A 74 7.25 -12.80 -9.05
N LYS A 75 7.28 -13.88 -8.25
CA LYS A 75 8.42 -14.22 -7.37
C LYS A 75 8.76 -13.08 -6.41
N ALA A 76 7.75 -12.44 -5.83
CA ALA A 76 7.97 -11.43 -4.81
C ALA A 76 8.50 -12.09 -3.52
N ASP A 77 9.62 -11.58 -3.01
CA ASP A 77 10.18 -11.95 -1.70
C ASP A 77 9.77 -10.95 -0.60
N THR A 78 9.27 -9.78 -1.01
CA THR A 78 8.88 -8.70 -0.11
C THR A 78 7.52 -8.15 -0.57
N ILE A 79 6.59 -7.97 0.37
CA ILE A 79 5.31 -7.30 0.14
C ILE A 79 5.24 -6.04 1.02
N HIS A 80 5.23 -4.88 0.38
CA HIS A 80 4.92 -3.62 1.05
C HIS A 80 3.41 -3.42 1.12
N PHE A 81 2.87 -3.34 2.33
CA PHE A 81 1.54 -2.80 2.56
C PHE A 81 1.58 -1.29 2.41
N SER A 82 0.74 -0.72 1.54
CA SER A 82 0.73 0.72 1.32
C SER A 82 0.38 1.49 2.58
N SER A 83 0.80 2.74 2.65
CA SER A 83 0.55 3.59 3.83
C SER A 83 -0.93 3.76 4.14
N CYS A 84 -1.82 3.70 3.14
CA CYS A 84 -3.25 3.71 3.39
C CYS A 84 -3.77 2.39 4.03
N MET A 85 -3.17 1.23 3.73
CA MET A 85 -3.48 0.01 4.49
C MET A 85 -3.01 0.15 5.93
N VAL A 86 -1.78 0.60 6.14
CA VAL A 86 -1.20 0.73 7.49
C VAL A 86 -1.99 1.72 8.35
N LYS A 87 -2.40 2.85 7.77
CA LYS A 87 -3.03 3.97 8.50
C LYS A 87 -4.55 3.82 8.66
N LEU A 88 -5.24 3.16 7.74
CA LEU A 88 -6.71 3.11 7.71
C LEU A 88 -7.31 1.73 7.99
N CYS A 89 -6.55 0.64 7.76
CA CYS A 89 -7.12 -0.71 7.86
C CYS A 89 -7.00 -1.25 9.29
N PRO A 90 -8.13 -1.51 9.98
CA PRO A 90 -8.09 -2.10 11.33
C PRO A 90 -7.60 -3.55 11.33
N PHE A 91 -7.57 -4.21 10.17
CA PHE A 91 -7.24 -5.62 10.01
C PHE A 91 -5.82 -5.86 9.49
N VAL A 92 -5.01 -4.81 9.32
CA VAL A 92 -3.69 -4.91 8.67
C VAL A 92 -2.78 -5.94 9.35
N GLN A 93 -2.83 -6.03 10.69
CA GLN A 93 -2.03 -7.01 11.42
C GLN A 93 -2.52 -8.44 11.22
N LYS A 94 -3.83 -8.66 11.13
CA LYS A 94 -4.40 -9.98 10.83
C LYS A 94 -4.01 -10.43 9.42
N TYR A 95 -4.03 -9.52 8.45
CA TYR A 95 -3.54 -9.81 7.11
C TYR A 95 -2.06 -10.17 7.09
N LYS A 96 -1.22 -9.41 7.80
CA LYS A 96 0.20 -9.72 7.94
C LYS A 96 0.41 -11.12 8.55
N SER A 97 -0.33 -11.47 9.60
CA SER A 97 -0.29 -12.81 10.21
C SER A 97 -0.59 -13.91 9.20
N VAL A 98 -1.72 -13.80 8.50
CA VAL A 98 -2.16 -14.79 7.50
C VAL A 98 -1.13 -14.97 6.37
N ILE A 99 -0.52 -13.87 5.90
CA ILE A 99 0.52 -13.95 4.87
C ILE A 99 1.77 -14.63 5.42
N ASN A 100 2.23 -14.24 6.61
CA ASN A 100 3.43 -14.82 7.22
C ASN A 100 3.27 -16.32 7.54
N GLU A 101 2.07 -16.74 7.97
CA GLU A 101 1.75 -18.15 8.22
C GLU A 101 1.77 -18.98 6.92
N THR A 102 1.28 -18.40 5.82
CA THR A 102 1.19 -19.10 4.52
C THR A 102 2.52 -19.07 3.75
N TYR A 103 3.23 -17.95 3.79
CA TYR A 103 4.46 -17.67 3.04
C TYR A 103 5.54 -17.13 3.98
N PRO A 104 6.13 -17.98 4.86
CA PRO A 104 7.08 -17.53 5.90
C PRO A 104 8.40 -16.97 5.35
N HIS A 105 8.69 -17.21 4.07
CA HIS A 105 9.85 -16.68 3.36
C HIS A 105 9.61 -15.31 2.72
N VAL A 106 8.37 -14.79 2.78
CA VAL A 106 8.01 -13.48 2.23
C VAL A 106 7.99 -12.45 3.34
N GLU A 107 8.78 -11.39 3.22
CA GLU A 107 8.78 -10.30 4.18
C GLU A 107 7.59 -9.36 3.96
N VAL A 108 6.74 -9.17 4.98
CA VAL A 108 5.67 -8.15 4.95
C VAL A 108 6.14 -6.86 5.62
N VAL A 109 6.37 -5.85 4.80
CA VAL A 109 6.82 -4.50 5.21
C VAL A 109 5.61 -3.57 5.36
N MET A 110 5.58 -2.83 6.48
CA MET A 110 4.46 -1.95 6.82
C MET A 110 4.72 -0.54 6.32
N GLY A 111 4.17 -0.18 5.16
CA GLY A 111 4.16 1.18 4.62
C GLY A 111 4.81 1.28 3.25
N THR A 112 4.51 2.38 2.55
CA THR A 112 5.18 2.79 1.31
C THR A 112 5.79 4.18 1.49
N ASP A 113 4.91 5.17 1.69
CA ASP A 113 5.25 6.57 1.90
C ASP A 113 5.17 6.92 3.39
N GLU A 114 6.19 7.58 3.92
CA GLU A 114 6.14 8.16 5.26
C GLU A 114 5.45 9.54 5.24
N SER A 115 5.50 10.20 4.08
CA SER A 115 5.24 11.63 3.93
C SER A 115 3.77 12.04 4.14
N THR A 116 2.79 11.17 3.84
CA THR A 116 1.38 11.54 3.99
C THR A 116 0.91 11.38 5.43
N SER A 117 0.75 12.46 6.20
CA SER A 117 0.22 12.35 7.58
C SER A 117 -1.18 11.71 7.63
N LEU A 118 -1.56 11.09 8.75
CA LEU A 118 -2.90 10.53 8.92
C LEU A 118 -3.98 11.61 8.78
N ASP A 119 -3.72 12.82 9.26
CA ASP A 119 -4.67 13.93 9.20
C ASP A 119 -4.83 14.44 7.75
N THR A 120 -3.74 14.55 7.00
CA THR A 120 -3.77 14.82 5.55
C THR A 120 -4.60 13.76 4.82
N MET A 121 -4.43 12.48 5.18
CA MET A 121 -5.18 11.38 4.57
C MET A 121 -6.68 11.46 4.88
N LYS A 122 -7.06 11.79 6.12
CA LYS A 122 -8.47 12.00 6.52
C LYS A 122 -9.11 13.15 5.76
N ILE A 123 -8.40 14.27 5.62
CA ILE A 123 -8.88 15.44 4.87
C ILE A 123 -9.14 15.07 3.41
N MET A 124 -8.17 14.42 2.77
CA MET A 124 -8.29 13.94 1.39
C MET A 124 -9.50 13.00 1.23
N LEU A 125 -9.60 11.99 2.10
CA LEU A 125 -10.71 11.03 2.10
C LEU A 125 -12.06 11.73 2.23
N LYS A 126 -12.21 12.64 3.21
CA LYS A 126 -13.44 13.38 3.44
C LYS A 126 -13.82 14.18 2.19
N SER A 127 -12.87 14.93 1.63
CA SER A 127 -13.09 15.77 0.44
C SER A 127 -13.58 14.95 -0.75
N ILE A 128 -12.94 13.81 -1.03
CA ILE A 128 -13.32 12.92 -2.15
C ILE A 128 -14.71 12.33 -1.92
N LEU A 129 -14.99 11.85 -0.70
CA LEU A 129 -16.26 11.19 -0.37
C LEU A 129 -17.45 12.16 -0.34
N THR A 130 -17.25 13.46 -0.06
CA THR A 130 -18.36 14.41 0.08
C THR A 130 -18.54 15.34 -1.12
N ASN A 131 -17.49 15.64 -1.89
CA ASN A 131 -17.55 16.75 -2.87
C ASN A 131 -17.58 16.30 -4.33
N ASN A 132 -17.58 14.99 -4.62
CA ASN A 132 -17.58 14.41 -5.98
C ASN A 132 -16.60 15.11 -6.95
N SER A 133 -15.53 15.70 -6.43
CA SER A 133 -14.55 16.46 -7.20
C SER A 133 -13.47 15.51 -7.70
N HIS A 134 -13.36 15.34 -9.01
CA HIS A 134 -12.51 14.33 -9.64
C HIS A 134 -11.06 14.82 -9.85
N GLY A 135 -10.54 15.68 -8.97
CA GLY A 135 -9.24 16.34 -9.15
C GLY A 135 -8.43 16.49 -7.87
N ILE A 136 -7.14 16.77 -8.02
CA ILE A 136 -6.23 17.16 -6.93
C ILE A 136 -6.73 18.50 -6.38
N THR A 137 -7.35 18.48 -5.20
CA THR A 137 -7.94 19.69 -4.58
C THR A 137 -6.86 20.64 -4.07
N GLU A 138 -7.16 21.94 -4.03
CA GLU A 138 -6.27 22.95 -3.41
C GLU A 138 -5.98 22.63 -1.94
N GLU A 139 -6.96 22.09 -1.23
CA GLU A 139 -6.81 21.62 0.14
C GLU A 139 -5.78 20.49 0.24
N PHE A 140 -5.82 19.53 -0.68
CA PHE A 140 -4.80 18.47 -0.72
C PHE A 140 -3.41 19.02 -1.07
N ARG A 141 -3.31 19.95 -2.04
CA ARG A 141 -2.03 20.60 -2.38
C ARG A 141 -1.40 21.31 -1.18
N ARG A 142 -2.21 22.04 -0.39
CA ARG A 142 -1.77 22.76 0.81
C ARG A 142 -1.29 21.85 1.94
N ASN A 143 -1.81 20.63 2.00
CA ASN A 143 -1.48 19.65 3.04
C ASN A 143 -0.52 18.56 2.55
N MET A 144 -0.03 18.66 1.31
CA MET A 144 0.99 17.77 0.79
C MET A 144 2.31 18.07 1.54
N PRO A 145 3.03 17.05 2.02
CA PRO A 145 4.35 17.23 2.59
C PRO A 145 5.26 17.95 1.57
N SER A 146 5.96 18.99 2.00
CA SER A 146 7.00 19.65 1.21
C SER A 146 8.12 18.65 0.92
N ASP A 147 8.48 18.50 -0.36
CA ASP A 147 9.50 17.56 -0.84
C ASP A 147 10.86 17.68 -0.13
#